data_AF-A0A2J6Q649-F1
#
_entry.id   AF-A0A2J6Q649-F1
#
_cell.length_a   1.000
_cell.length_b   1.000
_cell.length_c   1.000
_cell.angle_alpha   90.00
_cell.angle_beta   90.00
_cell.angle_gamma   90.00
#
_symmetry.space_group_name_H-M   'P 1'
#
loop_
_entity.id
_entity.type
_entity.pdbx_description
1 polymer ?
#
loop_
_entity_poly.entity_id
_entity_poly.type
_entity_poly.pdbx_seq_one_letter_code
_entity_poly.pdbx_strand_id
1 'polypeptide(L)'
;MAELATPILNASDRLTFEYGVQVIKAIAKVLAERYAKQQKPPKRKVKNGKYPVTKADFLEKLKGTEEDLHPWATAMNLPGDFLLRRVTDGSSKARRYHRRGIFSQISDSDFTTRQGRHDSIDKHLNYSNREGTAIISLTGSAKDFVEDRIRRQDRRLKPEKGDNRELTYVNTLSLEADGVPVLLAEDEVRYFYDWEKAIVFPAFQKHELARKEGRKYVPNGGCACCPHGLKAMNALKPRVEADAEKEQ
;
A
#
# COMPACT_ATOMS: atom_id res chain seq x y z
N MET A 1 27.70 34.49 12.73
CA MET A 1 26.59 33.92 11.95
C MET A 1 27.19 33.26 10.73
N ALA A 2 27.05 31.94 10.58
CA ALA A 2 27.63 31.21 9.45
C ALA A 2 26.64 31.24 8.28
N GLU A 3 27.02 31.89 7.19
CA GLU A 3 26.28 31.82 5.92
C GLU A 3 26.38 30.39 5.37
N LEU A 4 25.24 29.69 5.34
CA LEU A 4 25.11 28.41 4.67
C LEU A 4 25.24 28.66 3.16
N ALA A 5 26.44 28.42 2.61
CA ALA A 5 26.69 28.45 1.18
C ALA A 5 25.75 27.46 0.49
N THR A 6 24.79 27.97 -0.28
CA THR A 6 24.00 27.16 -1.20
C THR A 6 24.95 26.51 -2.21
N PRO A 7 24.95 25.17 -2.35
CA PRO A 7 25.81 24.52 -3.32
C PRO A 7 25.45 25.04 -4.72
N ILE A 8 26.42 25.68 -5.37
CA ILE A 8 26.32 26.08 -6.76
C ILE A 8 26.36 24.79 -7.57
N LEU A 9 25.19 24.35 -8.06
CA LEU A 9 25.12 23.31 -9.06
C LEU A 9 25.88 23.79 -10.30
N ASN A 10 26.80 22.96 -10.81
CA ASN A 10 27.56 23.28 -11.99
C ASN A 10 26.62 23.41 -13.20
N ALA A 11 26.98 24.23 -14.19
CA ALA A 11 26.12 24.53 -15.35
C ALA A 11 25.66 23.27 -16.11
N SER A 12 26.49 22.20 -16.13
CA SER A 12 26.14 20.89 -16.69
C SER A 12 25.00 20.19 -15.96
N ASP A 13 24.93 20.33 -14.63
CA ASP A 13 23.93 19.69 -13.77
C ASP A 13 22.58 20.41 -13.90
N ARG A 14 22.60 21.73 -14.14
CA ARG A 14 21.40 22.50 -14.48
C ARG A 14 20.84 22.11 -15.85
N LEU A 15 21.69 21.99 -16.87
CA LEU A 15 21.28 21.61 -18.23
C LEU A 15 20.64 20.21 -18.29
N THR A 16 21.22 19.25 -17.56
CA THR A 16 20.67 17.89 -17.45
C THR A 16 19.35 17.85 -16.68
N PHE A 17 19.21 18.66 -15.62
CA PHE A 17 17.95 18.82 -14.90
C PHE A 17 16.85 19.44 -15.77
N GLU A 18 17.14 20.55 -16.45
CA GLU A 18 16.18 21.24 -17.32
C GLU A 18 15.73 20.37 -18.49
N TYR A 19 16.66 19.64 -19.12
CA TYR A 19 16.34 18.69 -20.17
C TYR A 19 15.47 17.54 -19.65
N GLY A 20 15.79 17.00 -18.47
CA GLY A 20 14.96 16.00 -17.80
C GLY A 20 13.53 16.48 -17.53
N VAL A 21 13.38 17.73 -17.07
CA VAL A 21 12.06 18.35 -16.86
C VAL A 21 11.29 18.50 -18.17
N GLN A 22 11.94 18.88 -19.28
CA GLN A 22 11.26 18.98 -20.58
C GLN A 22 10.80 17.62 -21.12
N VAL A 23 11.63 16.58 -20.99
CA VAL A 23 11.27 15.22 -21.39
C VAL A 23 10.09 14.70 -20.56
N ILE A 24 10.10 14.95 -19.24
CA ILE A 24 8.98 14.61 -18.35
C ILE A 24 7.69 15.31 -18.79
N LYS A 25 7.74 16.60 -19.10
CA LYS A 25 6.58 17.36 -19.59
C LYS A 25 6.03 16.81 -20.91
N ALA A 26 6.91 16.44 -21.84
CA ALA A 26 6.51 15.86 -23.12
C ALA A 26 5.83 14.49 -22.95
N ILE A 27 6.40 13.63 -22.10
CA ILE A 27 5.81 12.32 -21.77
C ILE A 27 4.45 12.48 -21.11
N ALA A 28 4.33 13.37 -20.11
CA ALA A 28 3.07 13.65 -19.41
C ALA A 28 1.97 14.11 -20.38
N LYS A 29 2.30 14.95 -21.37
CA LYS A 29 1.34 15.43 -22.39
C LYS A 29 0.79 14.29 -23.25
N VAL A 30 1.66 13.43 -23.79
CA VAL A 30 1.25 12.29 -24.64
C VAL A 30 0.34 11.32 -23.88
N LEU A 31 0.62 11.12 -22.59
CA LEU A 31 -0.16 10.23 -21.73
C LEU A 31 -1.53 10.82 -21.38
N ALA A 32 -1.60 12.13 -21.10
CA ALA A 32 -2.86 12.83 -20.87
C ALA A 32 -3.80 12.75 -22.10
N GLU A 33 -3.26 12.88 -23.32
CA GLU A 33 -4.03 12.76 -24.56
C GLU A 33 -4.60 11.33 -24.78
N ARG A 34 -3.87 10.29 -24.36
CA ARG A 34 -4.38 8.90 -24.40
C ARG A 34 -5.48 8.68 -23.39
N TYR A 35 -5.31 9.19 -22.17
CA TYR A 35 -6.29 9.07 -21.10
C TYR A 35 -7.61 9.78 -21.45
N ALA A 36 -7.54 10.97 -22.05
CA ALA A 36 -8.71 11.71 -22.53
C ALA A 36 -9.55 10.93 -23.56
N LYS A 37 -8.91 10.05 -24.34
CA LYS A 37 -9.61 9.19 -25.31
C LYS A 37 -10.30 7.97 -24.67
N GLN A 38 -9.90 7.58 -23.45
CA GLN A 38 -10.40 6.40 -22.74
C GLN A 38 -11.50 6.72 -21.72
N GLN A 39 -11.63 7.98 -21.30
CA GLN A 39 -12.68 8.39 -20.36
C GLN A 39 -14.07 8.49 -21.01
N LYS A 40 -14.78 7.36 -21.10
CA LYS A 40 -16.24 7.37 -20.89
C LYS A 40 -16.52 6.72 -19.53
N PRO A 41 -16.67 7.51 -18.45
CA PRO A 41 -16.88 6.95 -17.13
C PRO A 41 -18.28 6.29 -17.06
N PRO A 42 -18.42 5.10 -16.47
CA PRO A 42 -19.73 4.58 -16.13
C PRO A 42 -20.35 5.47 -15.04
N LYS A 43 -21.58 5.94 -15.29
CA LYS A 43 -22.34 6.76 -14.32
C LYS A 43 -22.65 5.92 -13.06
N ARG A 44 -21.84 6.07 -12.01
CA ARG A 44 -22.19 5.54 -10.68
C ARG A 44 -23.14 6.51 -9.98
N LYS A 45 -24.32 6.01 -9.61
CA LYS A 45 -25.29 6.74 -8.78
C LYS A 45 -24.81 6.70 -7.33
N VAL A 46 -24.46 7.85 -6.77
CA VAL A 46 -24.17 8.00 -5.34
C VAL A 46 -25.51 7.98 -4.59
N LYS A 47 -25.76 6.94 -3.80
CA LYS A 47 -26.91 6.89 -2.88
C LYS A 47 -26.51 7.59 -1.57
N ASN A 48 -27.20 8.68 -1.23
CA ASN A 48 -27.11 9.33 0.08
C ASN A 48 -27.60 8.36 1.17
N GLY A 49 -26.66 7.69 1.84
CA GLY A 49 -26.96 6.71 2.89
C GLY A 49 -27.04 7.34 4.28
N LYS A 50 -28.13 7.07 5.02
CA LYS A 50 -28.24 7.34 6.47
C LYS A 50 -27.14 6.60 7.25
N TYR A 51 -26.70 7.21 8.36
CA TYR A 51 -25.80 6.59 9.33
C TYR A 51 -26.44 5.31 9.92
N PRO A 52 -25.66 4.24 10.15
CA PRO A 52 -26.18 2.97 10.67
C PRO A 52 -26.61 3.12 12.13
N VAL A 53 -27.79 2.58 12.48
CA VAL A 53 -28.41 2.75 13.79
C VAL A 53 -28.25 1.49 14.66
N THR A 54 -28.05 0.32 14.03
CA THR A 54 -27.95 -0.96 14.74
C THR A 54 -26.63 -1.69 14.49
N LYS A 55 -26.27 -2.62 15.40
CA LYS A 55 -25.11 -3.51 15.28
C LYS A 55 -25.17 -4.37 14.02
N ALA A 56 -26.36 -4.80 13.62
CA ALA A 56 -26.57 -5.56 12.39
C ALA A 56 -26.28 -4.70 11.15
N ASP A 57 -26.76 -3.44 11.11
CA ASP A 57 -26.47 -2.51 10.01
C ASP A 57 -24.96 -2.21 9.87
N PHE A 58 -24.25 -2.12 11.00
CA PHE A 58 -22.81 -1.91 11.02
C PHE A 58 -22.06 -3.14 10.48
N LEU A 59 -22.44 -4.35 10.94
CA LEU A 59 -21.87 -5.61 10.45
C LEU A 59 -22.23 -5.88 8.98
N GLU A 60 -23.40 -5.43 8.52
CA GLU A 60 -23.85 -5.57 7.15
C GLU A 60 -23.18 -4.55 6.22
N LYS A 61 -22.86 -3.33 6.70
CA LYS A 61 -21.95 -2.42 5.99
C LYS A 61 -20.51 -2.97 5.93
N LEU A 62 -20.10 -3.76 6.92
CA LEU A 62 -18.84 -4.50 6.90
C LEU A 62 -18.84 -5.72 5.96
N LYS A 63 -20.00 -6.12 5.39
CA LYS A 63 -20.09 -7.22 4.40
C LYS A 63 -19.69 -6.81 2.97
N GLY A 64 -19.23 -5.57 2.75
CA GLY A 64 -18.50 -5.23 1.52
C GLY A 64 -17.16 -5.97 1.46
N THR A 65 -16.57 -6.12 0.27
CA THR A 65 -15.17 -6.55 0.21
C THR A 65 -14.30 -5.49 0.90
N GLU A 66 -13.11 -5.85 1.41
CA GLU A 66 -12.18 -4.87 1.99
C GLU A 66 -11.95 -3.70 1.02
N GLU A 67 -11.91 -4.03 -0.27
CA GLU A 67 -11.76 -3.13 -1.40
C GLU A 67 -12.97 -2.19 -1.61
N ASP A 68 -14.17 -2.55 -1.13
CA ASP A 68 -15.34 -1.65 -1.13
C ASP A 68 -15.24 -0.60 -0.01
N LEU A 69 -14.66 -0.97 1.13
CA LEU A 69 -14.49 -0.10 2.30
C LEU A 69 -13.22 0.76 2.22
N HIS A 70 -12.20 0.23 1.55
CA HIS A 70 -10.89 0.82 1.37
C HIS A 70 -10.49 0.70 -0.11
N PRO A 71 -11.14 1.48 -1.00
CA PRO A 71 -10.86 1.41 -2.42
C PRO A 71 -9.43 1.86 -2.71
N TRP A 72 -8.80 1.15 -3.65
CA TRP A 72 -7.44 1.43 -4.07
C TRP A 72 -7.38 2.83 -4.68
N ALA A 73 -6.23 3.51 -4.56
CA ALA A 73 -6.08 4.87 -5.03
C ALA A 73 -6.21 4.93 -6.56
N THR A 74 -7.10 5.80 -7.03
CA THR A 74 -7.17 6.18 -8.44
C THR A 74 -6.00 7.07 -8.81
N ALA A 75 -5.62 7.12 -10.09
CA ALA A 75 -4.52 7.97 -10.53
C ALA A 75 -4.77 9.45 -10.21
N MET A 76 -6.04 9.89 -10.22
CA MET A 76 -6.45 11.26 -9.87
C MET A 76 -6.23 11.63 -8.41
N ASN A 77 -6.18 10.63 -7.51
CA ASN A 77 -6.00 10.88 -6.09
C ASN A 77 -4.52 10.99 -5.70
N LEU A 78 -3.60 10.71 -6.63
CA LEU A 78 -2.17 10.74 -6.35
C LEU A 78 -1.63 12.18 -6.43
N PRO A 79 -0.80 12.61 -5.47
CA PRO A 79 -0.20 13.93 -5.51
C PRO A 79 0.79 14.04 -6.67
N GLY A 80 0.72 15.13 -7.42
CA GLY A 80 1.73 15.51 -8.41
C GLY A 80 1.30 15.30 -9.87
N ASP A 81 2.27 14.94 -10.70
CA ASP A 81 2.19 14.91 -12.17
C ASP A 81 1.87 13.52 -12.74
N PHE A 82 1.16 12.68 -11.97
CA PHE A 82 0.81 11.29 -12.35
C PHE A 82 2.02 10.37 -12.62
N LEU A 83 3.22 10.81 -12.24
CA LEU A 83 4.44 10.00 -12.35
C LEU A 83 4.86 9.53 -10.97
N LEU A 84 4.96 8.22 -10.84
CA LEU A 84 5.63 7.58 -9.72
C LEU A 84 7.08 7.30 -10.11
N ARG A 85 7.98 7.56 -9.17
CA ARG A 85 9.42 7.54 -9.41
C ARG A 85 10.11 6.59 -8.46
N ARG A 86 11.14 5.91 -8.94
CA ARG A 86 12.01 5.06 -8.14
C ARG A 86 13.42 5.05 -8.70
N VAL A 87 14.38 4.97 -7.80
CA VAL A 87 15.78 4.71 -8.13
C VAL A 87 16.13 3.33 -7.59
N THR A 88 16.58 2.45 -8.48
CA THR A 88 17.09 1.12 -8.16
C THR A 88 18.58 1.07 -8.42
N ASP A 89 19.26 0.12 -7.81
CA ASP A 89 20.68 -0.17 -7.97
C ASP A 89 20.87 -1.70 -7.91
N GLY A 90 22.09 -2.19 -8.13
CA GLY A 90 22.37 -3.63 -8.12
C GLY A 90 22.02 -4.34 -6.79
N SER A 91 21.92 -3.59 -5.68
CA SER A 91 21.50 -4.13 -4.38
C SER A 91 19.98 -4.13 -4.16
N SER A 92 19.22 -3.46 -5.02
CA SER A 92 17.77 -3.36 -4.87
C SER A 92 17.09 -4.72 -5.02
N LYS A 93 16.15 -4.98 -4.12
CA LYS A 93 15.27 -6.16 -4.18
C LYS A 93 14.20 -6.03 -5.26
N ALA A 94 13.88 -4.79 -5.66
CA ALA A 94 13.03 -4.55 -6.83
C ALA A 94 13.92 -4.41 -8.07
N ARG A 95 13.64 -5.23 -9.09
CA ARG A 95 14.42 -5.27 -10.33
C ARG A 95 13.52 -4.97 -11.52
N ARG A 96 14.09 -4.25 -12.48
CA ARG A 96 13.47 -4.06 -13.79
C ARG A 96 13.75 -5.28 -14.65
N TYR A 97 12.71 -5.82 -15.27
CA TYR A 97 12.79 -6.87 -16.26
C TYR A 97 12.40 -6.31 -17.61
N HIS A 98 13.25 -6.55 -18.62
CA HIS A 98 13.00 -6.06 -19.97
C HIS A 98 11.61 -6.52 -20.44
N ARG A 99 10.77 -5.57 -20.87
CA ARG A 99 9.36 -5.74 -21.31
C ARG A 99 8.35 -6.22 -20.26
N ARG A 100 8.79 -6.67 -19.08
CA ARG A 100 7.87 -7.16 -18.04
C ARG A 100 7.57 -6.12 -16.96
N GLY A 101 8.36 -5.05 -16.87
CA GLY A 101 8.17 -3.99 -15.88
C GLY A 101 9.10 -4.15 -14.67
N ILE A 102 8.67 -3.64 -13.51
CA ILE A 102 9.42 -3.76 -12.25
C ILE A 102 8.76 -4.84 -11.41
N PHE A 103 9.55 -5.78 -10.88
CA PHE A 103 9.08 -6.76 -9.93
C PHE A 103 9.89 -6.64 -8.64
N SER A 104 9.23 -6.80 -7.51
CA SER A 104 9.90 -7.04 -6.24
C SER A 104 10.14 -8.54 -6.05
N GLN A 105 10.63 -8.92 -4.87
CA GLN A 105 10.77 -10.32 -4.51
C GLN A 105 9.41 -10.93 -4.16
N ILE A 106 9.34 -12.26 -4.23
CA ILE A 106 8.19 -13.02 -3.74
C ILE A 106 8.01 -12.72 -2.25
N SER A 107 6.75 -12.59 -1.82
CA SER A 107 6.38 -12.49 -0.42
C SER A 107 5.75 -13.80 0.00
N ASP A 108 6.05 -14.24 1.23
CA ASP A 108 5.38 -15.40 1.83
C ASP A 108 3.99 -15.07 2.36
N SER A 109 3.61 -13.79 2.35
CA SER A 109 2.29 -13.34 2.81
C SER A 109 1.21 -13.62 1.77
N ASP A 110 0.08 -14.17 2.23
CA ASP A 110 -1.09 -14.38 1.37
C ASP A 110 -1.85 -13.07 1.13
N PHE A 111 -1.57 -12.42 0.00
CA PHE A 111 -2.23 -11.18 -0.42
C PHE A 111 -3.72 -11.32 -0.70
N THR A 112 -4.26 -12.54 -0.79
CA THR A 112 -5.70 -12.75 -0.95
C THR A 112 -6.46 -12.52 0.36
N THR A 113 -5.76 -12.61 1.50
CA THR A 113 -6.32 -12.34 2.82
C THR A 113 -5.94 -10.96 3.32
N ARG A 114 -6.84 -10.35 4.08
CA ARG A 114 -6.59 -9.09 4.78
C ARG A 114 -5.34 -9.15 5.67
N GLN A 115 -5.21 -10.23 6.44
CA GLN A 115 -4.07 -10.41 7.36
C GLN A 115 -2.76 -10.49 6.58
N GLY A 116 -2.71 -11.25 5.47
CA GLY A 116 -1.50 -11.33 4.67
C GLY A 116 -1.13 -10.00 4.01
N ARG A 117 -2.10 -9.19 3.57
CA ARG A 117 -1.85 -7.82 3.10
C ARG A 117 -1.24 -6.95 4.20
N HIS A 118 -1.87 -6.94 5.38
CA HIS A 118 -1.36 -6.22 6.55
C HIS A 118 0.07 -6.62 6.88
N ASP A 119 0.32 -7.93 7.03
CA ASP A 119 1.64 -8.45 7.37
C ASP A 119 2.68 -8.10 6.30
N SER A 120 2.30 -8.10 5.02
CA SER A 120 3.21 -7.71 3.95
C SER A 120 3.54 -6.22 3.98
N ILE A 121 2.55 -5.36 4.28
CA ILE A 121 2.74 -3.92 4.43
C ILE A 121 3.62 -3.61 5.64
N ASP A 122 3.33 -4.20 6.80
CA ASP A 122 4.12 -4.02 8.02
C ASP A 122 5.58 -4.45 7.80
N LYS A 123 5.77 -5.64 7.19
CA LYS A 123 7.10 -6.11 6.76
C LYS A 123 7.77 -5.16 5.77
N HIS A 124 7.03 -4.56 4.84
CA HIS A 124 7.60 -3.66 3.82
C HIS A 124 8.03 -2.31 4.41
N LEU A 125 7.28 -1.80 5.38
CA LEU A 125 7.54 -0.53 6.04
C LEU A 125 8.62 -0.63 7.13
N ASN A 126 8.82 -1.83 7.69
CA ASN A 126 9.89 -2.09 8.63
C ASN A 126 11.27 -2.05 7.93
N TYR A 127 11.98 -0.92 8.04
CA TYR A 127 13.32 -0.74 7.45
C TYR A 127 14.39 -1.70 7.96
N SER A 128 14.16 -2.35 9.11
CA SER A 128 15.06 -3.39 9.65
C SER A 128 14.78 -4.77 9.04
N ASN A 129 13.64 -4.96 8.37
CA ASN A 129 13.30 -6.20 7.70
C ASN A 129 14.29 -6.47 6.55
N ARG A 130 14.66 -7.75 6.41
CA ARG A 130 15.54 -8.27 5.34
C ARG A 130 14.80 -9.19 4.38
N GLU A 131 13.57 -9.60 4.71
CA GLU A 131 12.73 -10.44 3.87
C GLU A 131 12.23 -9.68 2.63
N GLY A 132 12.05 -10.43 1.55
CA GLY A 132 11.41 -9.92 0.34
C GLY A 132 9.93 -9.64 0.58
N THR A 133 9.41 -8.60 -0.07
CA THR A 133 7.98 -8.27 -0.06
C THR A 133 7.50 -8.05 -1.49
N ALA A 134 6.22 -8.31 -1.76
CA ALA A 134 5.62 -8.15 -3.09
C ALA A 134 5.33 -6.67 -3.43
N ILE A 135 5.62 -5.76 -2.50
CA ILE A 135 5.34 -4.33 -2.61
C ILE A 135 6.55 -3.60 -3.19
N ILE A 136 6.29 -2.67 -4.10
CA ILE A 136 7.30 -1.77 -4.69
C ILE A 136 7.00 -0.34 -4.22
N SER A 137 7.82 0.17 -3.30
CA SER A 137 7.76 1.59 -2.90
C SER A 137 8.13 2.52 -4.07
N LEU A 138 7.28 3.50 -4.35
CA LEU A 138 7.52 4.57 -5.34
C LEU A 138 7.27 5.93 -4.67
N THR A 139 7.75 7.03 -5.26
CA THR A 139 7.42 8.40 -4.82
C THR A 139 6.75 9.21 -5.92
N GLY A 140 5.68 9.92 -5.58
CA GLY A 140 5.04 10.92 -6.45
C GLY A 140 5.72 12.30 -6.40
N SER A 141 6.59 12.54 -5.41
CA SER A 141 7.28 13.82 -5.24
C SER A 141 8.59 13.84 -6.03
N ALA A 142 8.66 14.69 -7.07
CA ALA A 142 9.89 14.92 -7.83
C ALA A 142 11.01 15.48 -6.94
N LYS A 143 10.66 16.35 -5.99
CA LYS A 143 11.60 16.93 -5.03
C LYS A 143 12.21 15.86 -4.15
N ASP A 144 11.38 15.03 -3.51
CA ASP A 144 11.87 13.95 -2.64
C ASP A 144 12.68 12.93 -3.42
N PHE A 145 12.30 12.70 -4.68
CA PHE A 145 13.03 11.80 -5.56
C PHE A 145 14.48 12.25 -5.75
N VAL A 146 14.69 13.53 -6.08
CA VAL A 146 16.02 14.08 -6.32
C VAL A 146 16.79 14.30 -5.02
N GLU A 147 16.19 15.04 -4.08
CA GLU A 147 16.88 15.53 -2.89
C GLU A 147 17.16 14.44 -1.86
N ASP A 148 16.30 13.40 -1.79
CA ASP A 148 16.43 12.31 -0.83
C ASP A 148 16.81 11.00 -1.50
N ARG A 149 16.01 10.50 -2.46
CA ARG A 149 16.19 9.12 -2.96
C ARG A 149 17.47 8.96 -3.78
N ILE A 150 17.72 9.86 -4.75
CA ILE A 150 18.96 9.85 -5.54
C ILE A 150 20.16 10.14 -4.63
N ARG A 151 20.06 11.16 -3.79
CA ARG A 151 21.14 11.53 -2.85
C ARG A 151 21.53 10.41 -1.88
N ARG A 152 20.56 9.64 -1.38
CA ARG A 152 20.85 8.46 -0.54
C ARG A 152 21.60 7.38 -1.30
N GLN A 153 21.30 7.21 -2.60
CA GLN A 153 22.04 6.28 -3.45
C GLN A 153 23.44 6.79 -3.77
N ASP A 154 23.63 8.09 -3.99
CA ASP A 154 24.97 8.69 -4.16
C ASP A 154 25.90 8.33 -3.00
N ARG A 155 25.38 8.40 -1.77
CA ARG A 155 26.14 8.02 -0.55
C ARG A 155 26.53 6.54 -0.49
N ARG A 156 25.83 5.67 -1.23
CA ARG A 156 26.07 4.22 -1.26
C ARG A 156 26.94 3.80 -2.45
N LEU A 157 27.00 4.62 -3.49
CA LEU A 157 27.82 4.35 -4.66
C LEU A 157 29.29 4.32 -4.27
N LYS A 158 29.95 3.23 -4.65
CA LYS A 158 31.40 3.11 -4.56
C LYS A 158 31.97 3.42 -5.94
N PRO A 159 32.87 4.42 -6.10
CA PRO A 159 33.41 4.81 -7.40
C PRO A 159 33.98 3.63 -8.20
N GLU A 160 34.62 2.68 -7.51
CA GLU A 160 35.21 1.48 -8.12
C GLU A 160 34.21 0.54 -8.81
N LYS A 161 32.91 0.61 -8.49
CA LYS A 161 31.88 -0.28 -9.05
C LYS A 161 31.14 0.33 -10.24
N GLY A 162 31.44 1.58 -10.60
CA GLY A 162 30.69 2.34 -11.58
C GLY A 162 29.27 2.70 -11.10
N ASP A 163 28.58 3.53 -11.87
CA ASP A 163 27.18 3.86 -11.62
C ASP A 163 26.28 2.76 -12.20
N ASN A 164 25.63 2.02 -11.30
CA ASN A 164 24.67 0.97 -11.65
C ASN A 164 23.24 1.34 -11.28
N ARG A 165 22.96 2.65 -11.12
CA ARG A 165 21.63 3.12 -10.80
C ARG A 165 20.73 3.08 -12.03
N GLU A 166 19.48 2.71 -11.80
CA GLU A 166 18.42 2.78 -12.78
C GLU A 166 17.32 3.71 -12.26
N LEU A 167 16.99 4.72 -13.05
CA LEU A 167 15.85 5.59 -12.78
C LEU A 167 14.62 5.02 -13.47
N THR A 168 13.57 4.75 -12.69
CA THR A 168 12.32 4.25 -13.22
C THR A 168 11.18 5.23 -12.96
N TYR A 169 10.43 5.50 -14.02
CA TYR A 169 9.23 6.33 -14.01
C TYR A 169 8.05 5.44 -14.39
N VAL A 170 6.98 5.53 -13.61
CA VAL A 170 5.76 4.75 -13.78
C VAL A 170 4.61 5.74 -13.94
N ASN A 171 3.91 5.65 -15.06
CA ASN A 171 2.72 6.47 -15.30
C ASN A 171 1.51 5.83 -14.60
N THR A 172 0.92 6.54 -13.65
CA THR A 172 -0.21 6.05 -12.88
C THR A 172 -1.49 5.97 -13.69
N LEU A 173 -1.66 6.86 -14.68
CA LEU A 173 -2.80 6.79 -15.61
C LEU A 173 -2.77 5.51 -16.46
N SER A 174 -1.57 5.03 -16.83
CA SER A 174 -1.44 3.76 -17.54
C SER A 174 -1.76 2.58 -16.64
N LEU A 175 -1.28 2.60 -15.39
CA LEU A 175 -1.63 1.56 -14.41
C LEU A 175 -3.14 1.49 -14.20
N GLU A 176 -3.79 2.64 -13.99
CA GLU A 176 -5.23 2.72 -13.83
C GLU A 176 -5.99 2.18 -15.06
N ALA A 177 -5.55 2.54 -16.27
CA ALA A 177 -6.14 2.02 -17.51
C ALA A 177 -5.98 0.50 -17.66
N ASP A 178 -4.88 -0.05 -17.17
CA ASP A 178 -4.60 -1.49 -17.16
C ASP A 178 -5.26 -2.22 -15.98
N GLY A 179 -6.01 -1.50 -15.13
CA GLY A 179 -6.60 -2.05 -13.90
C GLY A 179 -5.55 -2.49 -12.88
N VAL A 180 -4.31 -2.00 -12.99
CA VAL A 180 -3.24 -2.24 -12.03
C VAL A 180 -3.39 -1.22 -10.91
N PRO A 181 -3.70 -1.67 -9.71
CA PRO A 181 -4.12 -0.75 -8.67
C PRO A 181 -2.91 -0.16 -7.91
N VAL A 182 -3.09 1.04 -7.37
CA VAL A 182 -2.05 1.79 -6.64
C VAL A 182 -2.51 2.01 -5.21
N LEU A 183 -1.60 1.82 -4.25
CA LEU A 183 -1.87 2.07 -2.84
C LEU A 183 -1.04 3.26 -2.36
N LEU A 184 -1.67 4.18 -1.63
CA LEU A 184 -0.98 5.25 -0.94
C LEU A 184 -0.52 4.72 0.41
N ALA A 185 0.80 4.68 0.61
CA ALA A 185 1.37 4.12 1.84
C ALA A 185 0.82 4.78 3.11
N GLU A 186 0.55 6.08 3.09
CA GLU A 186 -0.07 6.80 4.21
C GLU A 186 -1.50 6.29 4.49
N ASP A 187 -2.31 6.11 3.44
CA ASP A 187 -3.66 5.59 3.57
C ASP A 187 -3.67 4.15 4.06
N GLU A 188 -2.74 3.31 3.60
CA GLU A 188 -2.60 1.93 4.08
C GLU A 188 -2.20 1.88 5.55
N VAL A 189 -1.14 2.61 5.92
CA VAL A 189 -0.69 2.74 7.31
C VAL A 189 -1.87 3.19 8.17
N ARG A 190 -2.53 4.28 7.77
CA ARG A 190 -3.67 4.80 8.50
C ARG A 190 -4.81 3.80 8.57
N TYR A 191 -5.16 3.12 7.49
CA TYR A 191 -6.22 2.12 7.46
C TYR A 191 -5.96 1.00 8.46
N PHE A 192 -4.76 0.42 8.45
CA PHE A 192 -4.43 -0.69 9.33
C PHE A 192 -4.25 -0.25 10.79
N TYR A 193 -3.54 0.85 11.06
CA TYR A 193 -3.33 1.34 12.43
C TYR A 193 -4.57 2.00 13.04
N ASP A 194 -5.39 2.72 12.27
CA ASP A 194 -6.67 3.26 12.76
C ASP A 194 -7.70 2.14 12.93
N TRP A 195 -7.68 1.10 12.10
CA TRP A 195 -8.52 -0.08 12.33
C TRP A 195 -8.15 -0.80 13.62
N GLU A 196 -6.86 -0.99 13.91
CA GLU A 196 -6.42 -1.54 15.19
C GLU A 196 -6.94 -0.70 16.36
N LYS A 197 -6.85 0.62 16.26
CA LYS A 197 -7.37 1.52 17.30
C LYS A 197 -8.89 1.53 17.40
N ALA A 198 -9.60 1.45 16.28
CA ALA A 198 -11.06 1.57 16.25
C ALA A 198 -11.76 0.26 16.58
N ILE A 199 -11.16 -0.88 16.23
CA ILE A 199 -11.80 -2.20 16.32
C ILE A 199 -11.05 -3.11 17.30
N VAL A 200 -9.73 -3.23 17.19
CA VAL A 200 -8.96 -4.19 18.00
C VAL A 200 -8.83 -3.73 19.45
N PHE A 201 -8.41 -2.48 19.71
CA PHE A 201 -8.26 -2.00 21.09
C PHE A 201 -9.57 -1.95 21.88
N PRO A 202 -10.70 -1.48 21.34
CA PRO A 202 -11.97 -1.53 22.07
C PRO A 202 -12.44 -2.96 22.31
N ALA A 203 -12.21 -3.89 21.39
CA ALA A 203 -12.51 -5.30 21.59
C ALA A 203 -11.63 -5.93 22.68
N PHE A 204 -10.33 -5.61 22.69
CA PHE A 204 -9.38 -6.04 23.72
C PHE A 204 -9.74 -5.47 25.10
N GLN A 205 -10.06 -4.17 25.18
CA GLN A 205 -10.49 -3.55 26.43
C GLN A 205 -11.77 -4.19 26.98
N LYS A 206 -12.75 -4.50 26.12
CA LYS A 206 -13.97 -5.22 26.52
C LYS A 206 -13.67 -6.63 27.02
N HIS A 207 -12.74 -7.33 26.39
CA HIS A 207 -12.27 -8.64 26.85
C HIS A 207 -11.58 -8.54 28.22
N GLU A 208 -10.63 -7.62 28.38
CA GLU A 208 -9.92 -7.43 29.65
C GLU A 208 -10.84 -6.99 30.79
N LEU A 209 -11.84 -6.14 30.49
CA LEU A 209 -12.86 -5.76 31.45
C LEU A 209 -13.67 -6.99 31.90
N ALA A 210 -14.19 -7.78 30.95
CA ALA A 210 -14.94 -8.99 31.25
C ALA A 210 -14.11 -10.00 32.05
N ARG A 211 -12.81 -10.14 31.73
CA ARG A 211 -11.86 -10.97 32.50
C ARG A 211 -11.73 -10.49 33.94
N LYS A 212 -11.54 -9.18 34.17
CA LYS A 212 -11.42 -8.58 35.51
C LYS A 212 -12.70 -8.76 36.33
N GLU A 213 -13.85 -8.74 35.68
CA GLU A 213 -15.16 -8.89 36.33
C GLU A 213 -15.60 -10.35 36.50
N GLY A 214 -14.78 -11.32 36.05
CA GLY A 214 -15.15 -12.74 36.08
C GLY A 214 -16.32 -13.10 35.16
N ARG A 215 -16.68 -12.22 34.20
CA ARG A 215 -17.77 -12.44 33.26
C ARG A 215 -17.28 -13.22 32.03
N LYS A 216 -18.11 -14.15 31.54
CA LYS A 216 -17.81 -14.90 30.32
C LYS A 216 -17.81 -13.95 29.12
N TYR A 217 -16.65 -13.70 28.53
CA TYR A 217 -16.53 -12.96 27.27
C TYR A 217 -16.72 -13.91 26.08
N VAL A 218 -17.70 -13.61 25.23
CA VAL A 218 -17.86 -14.30 23.96
C VAL A 218 -17.23 -13.43 22.86
N PRO A 219 -16.08 -13.82 22.30
CA PRO A 219 -15.45 -13.06 21.24
C PRO A 219 -16.34 -13.07 20.00
N ASN A 220 -16.65 -11.89 19.45
CA ASN A 220 -17.41 -11.75 18.19
C ASN A 220 -16.52 -11.94 16.93
N GLY A 221 -15.35 -12.56 17.08
CA GLY A 221 -14.34 -12.77 16.03
C GLY A 221 -13.06 -13.33 16.66
N GLY A 222 -12.43 -14.30 16.00
CA GLY A 222 -11.41 -15.19 16.57
C GLY A 222 -10.14 -14.51 17.10
N CYS A 223 -10.15 -14.01 18.34
CA CYS A 223 -8.91 -13.67 19.03
C CYS A 223 -8.12 -14.95 19.34
N ALA A 224 -6.92 -15.09 18.76
CA ALA A 224 -5.98 -16.16 19.06
C ALA A 224 -5.23 -15.95 20.39
N CYS A 225 -5.41 -14.79 21.02
CA CYS A 225 -4.68 -14.32 22.19
C CYS A 225 -4.88 -15.14 23.47
N CYS A 226 -5.89 -16.03 23.54
CA CYS A 226 -6.18 -16.82 24.73
C CYS A 226 -6.54 -18.28 24.39
N PRO A 227 -6.10 -19.28 25.18
CA PRO A 227 -6.42 -20.70 24.95
C PRO A 227 -7.92 -21.05 25.00
N HIS A 228 -8.79 -20.09 25.35
CA HIS A 228 -10.24 -20.22 25.32
C HIS A 228 -10.82 -20.25 23.88
N GLY A 229 -10.18 -19.56 22.92
CA GLY A 229 -10.65 -19.51 21.52
C GLY A 229 -10.38 -20.81 20.76
N LEU A 230 -9.22 -21.43 20.99
CA LEU A 230 -8.81 -22.69 20.35
C LEU A 230 -9.70 -23.88 20.78
N LYS A 231 -10.09 -23.97 22.05
CA LYS A 231 -11.03 -25.01 22.51
C LYS A 231 -12.44 -24.83 21.92
N ALA A 232 -12.91 -23.59 21.77
CA ALA A 232 -14.22 -23.31 21.18
C ALA A 232 -14.25 -23.58 19.67
N MET A 233 -13.19 -23.25 18.93
CA MET A 233 -13.10 -23.58 17.50
C MET A 233 -12.94 -25.09 17.26
N ASN A 234 -12.15 -25.79 18.08
CA ASN A 234 -12.05 -27.25 18.02
C ASN A 234 -13.36 -27.96 18.43
N ALA A 235 -14.19 -27.35 19.28
CA ALA A 235 -15.50 -27.88 19.64
C ALA A 235 -16.59 -27.59 18.58
N LEU A 236 -16.40 -26.59 17.72
CA LEU A 236 -17.32 -26.26 16.62
C LEU A 236 -17.05 -27.07 15.35
N LYS A 237 -15.81 -27.57 15.18
CA LYS A 237 -15.39 -28.34 14.01
C LYS A 237 -16.29 -29.56 13.70
N PRO A 238 -16.67 -30.41 14.68
CA PRO A 238 -17.54 -31.57 14.42
C PRO A 238 -18.97 -31.16 14.02
N ARG A 239 -19.41 -29.96 14.41
CA ARG A 239 -20.76 -29.46 14.10
C ARG A 239 -20.86 -28.94 12.68
N VAL A 240 -19.83 -28.23 12.24
CA VAL A 240 -19.73 -27.72 10.85
C VAL A 240 -19.58 -28.88 9.87
N GLU A 241 -18.82 -29.92 10.23
CA GLU A 241 -18.69 -31.14 9.42
C GLU A 241 -20.02 -31.91 9.32
N ALA A 242 -20.77 -32.04 10.42
CA ALA A 242 -22.08 -32.70 10.44
C ALA A 242 -23.20 -31.95 9.70
N ASP A 243 -23.10 -30.62 9.61
CA ASP A 243 -24.06 -29.81 8.85
C ASP A 243 -23.73 -29.83 7.34
N ALA A 244 -22.45 -29.94 6.97
CA ALA A 244 -22.02 -30.11 5.57
C ALA A 244 -22.38 -31.48 4.97
N GLU A 245 -22.41 -32.54 5.78
CA GLU A 245 -22.86 -33.89 5.36
C GLU A 245 -24.38 -33.99 5.15
N LYS A 246 -25.18 -33.09 5.73
CA LYS A 246 -26.64 -33.05 5.52
C LYS A 246 -27.05 -32.28 4.27
N GLU A 247 -26.12 -31.54 3.67
CA GLU A 247 -26.33 -30.78 2.44
C GLU A 247 -25.86 -31.54 1.18
N GLN A 248 -25.42 -32.80 1.32
CA GLN A 248 -25.16 -33.76 0.22
C GLN A 248 -26.28 -34.81 0.12
#